data_AF-A0A1C5T9K5-F1
#
_entry.id   AF-A0A1C5T9K5-F1
#
_cell.length_a   1.000
_cell.length_b   1.000
_cell.length_c   1.000
_cell.angle_alpha   90.00
_cell.angle_beta   90.00
_cell.angle_gamma   90.00
#
_symmetry.space_group_name_H-M   'P 1'
#
loop_
_entity.id
_entity.type
_entity.pdbx_description
1 polymer ?
#
loop_
_entity_poly.entity_id
_entity_poly.type
_entity_poly.pdbx_seq_one_letter_code
_entity_poly.pdbx_strand_id
1 'polypeptide(L)'
;MFAISLLAHETYLRQEYARAKGLVQGAFLMADTTYPIPIIYLNCVQAMCQINLKEQKEAIHSVNSAWEMARPDRFWEPFIEYHGLLQGLLEVCVRKKEPEIYKQLAGEIISFSRSWMKIHNPKMQKTVTDLLSPLEFSIAMLACRNWTNQEFWKS
;
A
#
# COMPACT_ATOMS: atom_id res chain seq x y z
N MET A 1 -18.30 1.07 6.66
CA MET A 1 -16.94 1.46 6.22
C MET A 1 -16.24 0.43 5.32
N PHE A 2 -16.26 -0.87 5.61
CA PHE A 2 -15.58 -1.86 4.76
C PHE A 2 -16.09 -1.89 3.29
N ALA A 3 -17.39 -1.69 3.06
CA ALA A 3 -17.91 -1.55 1.69
C ALA A 3 -17.30 -0.34 0.96
N ILE A 4 -17.02 0.75 1.67
CA ILE A 4 -16.38 1.94 1.09
C ILE A 4 -14.90 1.70 0.79
N SER A 5 -14.18 0.90 1.59
CA SER A 5 -12.79 0.56 1.26
C SER A 5 -12.70 -0.24 -0.03
N LEU A 6 -13.63 -1.17 -0.26
CA LEU A 6 -13.71 -1.92 -1.51
C LEU A 6 -14.08 -1.01 -2.69
N LEU A 7 -15.08 -0.14 -2.53
CA LEU A 7 -15.50 0.81 -3.57
C LEU A 7 -14.37 1.80 -3.93
N ALA A 8 -13.67 2.34 -2.92
CA ALA A 8 -12.55 3.24 -3.12
C ALA A 8 -11.39 2.53 -3.80
N HIS A 9 -11.09 1.27 -3.44
CA HIS A 9 -10.07 0.48 -4.12
C HIS A 9 -10.45 0.19 -5.58
N GLU A 10 -11.70 -0.18 -5.86
CA GLU A 10 -12.17 -0.36 -7.25
C GLU A 10 -12.07 0.94 -8.06
N THR A 11 -12.44 2.07 -7.46
CA THR A 11 -12.31 3.41 -8.05
C THR A 11 -10.83 3.75 -8.31
N TYR A 12 -9.93 3.37 -7.41
CA TYR A 12 -8.48 3.48 -7.60
C TYR A 12 -8.00 2.64 -8.79
N LEU A 13 -8.47 1.41 -8.95
CA LEU A 13 -8.10 0.53 -10.07
C LEU A 13 -8.56 1.08 -11.42
N ARG A 14 -9.65 1.88 -11.44
CA ARG A 14 -10.09 2.66 -12.61
C ARG A 14 -9.27 3.93 -12.85
N GLN A 15 -8.23 4.16 -12.05
CA GLN A 15 -7.35 5.33 -12.10
C GLN A 15 -8.03 6.66 -11.74
N GLU A 16 -9.20 6.61 -11.11
CA GLU A 16 -9.92 7.79 -10.63
C GLU A 16 -9.39 8.20 -9.23
N TYR A 17 -8.09 8.47 -9.12
CA TYR A 17 -7.39 8.60 -7.82
C TYR A 17 -7.95 9.69 -6.91
N ALA A 18 -8.28 10.86 -7.47
CA ALA A 18 -8.86 11.96 -6.70
C ALA A 18 -10.26 11.60 -6.16
N ARG A 19 -11.06 10.88 -6.96
CA ARG A 19 -12.39 10.40 -6.56
C ARG A 19 -12.27 9.32 -5.48
N ALA A 20 -11.37 8.36 -5.65
CA ALA A 20 -11.11 7.32 -4.66
C ALA A 20 -10.66 7.94 -3.32
N LYS A 21 -9.73 8.90 -3.36
CA LYS A 21 -9.33 9.67 -2.17
C LYS A 21 -10.52 10.38 -1.51
N GLY A 22 -11.37 11.03 -2.31
CA GLY A 22 -12.58 11.69 -1.81
C GLY A 22 -13.57 10.73 -1.13
N LEU A 23 -13.75 9.51 -1.68
CA LEU A 23 -14.57 8.46 -1.05
C LEU A 23 -14.01 8.04 0.31
N VAL A 24 -12.68 7.89 0.41
CA VAL A 24 -12.04 7.56 1.69
C VAL A 24 -12.22 8.69 2.71
N GLN A 25 -11.97 9.94 2.32
CA GLN A 25 -12.13 11.09 3.21
C GLN A 25 -13.58 11.27 3.67
N GLY A 26 -14.55 11.04 2.78
CA GLY A 26 -15.96 11.00 3.13
C GLY A 26 -16.28 9.90 4.15
N ALA A 27 -15.69 8.72 4.00
CA ALA A 27 -15.86 7.62 4.97
C ALA A 27 -15.32 8.00 6.35
N PHE A 28 -14.16 8.66 6.43
CA PHE A 28 -13.60 9.14 7.69
C PHE A 28 -14.47 10.23 8.34
N LEU A 29 -15.01 11.16 7.54
CA LEU A 29 -15.89 12.22 8.04
C LEU A 29 -17.21 11.68 8.59
N MET A 30 -17.74 10.62 7.97
CA MET A 30 -19.01 10.00 8.36
C MET A 30 -18.87 8.94 9.46
N ALA A 31 -17.65 8.58 9.86
CA ALA A 31 -17.43 7.62 10.92
C ALA A 31 -17.83 8.22 12.28
N ASP A 32 -18.79 7.60 12.94
CA ASP A 32 -19.25 7.95 14.29
C ASP A 32 -18.41 7.30 15.40
N THR A 33 -17.68 6.23 15.05
CA THR A 33 -16.77 5.51 15.94
C THR A 33 -15.59 4.91 15.18
N THR A 34 -14.59 4.45 15.93
CA THR A 34 -13.40 3.80 15.38
C THR A 34 -13.72 2.33 15.07
N TYR A 35 -13.67 1.98 13.80
CA TYR A 35 -13.65 0.58 13.34
C TYR A 35 -12.26 0.26 12.77
N PRO A 36 -11.35 -0.35 13.56
CA PRO A 36 -9.93 -0.38 13.21
C PRO A 36 -9.62 -1.04 11.87
N ILE A 37 -10.15 -2.25 11.63
CA ILE A 37 -9.88 -3.01 10.39
C ILE A 37 -10.22 -2.19 9.13
N PRO A 38 -11.46 -1.72 8.92
CA PRO A 38 -11.76 -0.95 7.72
C PRO A 38 -11.02 0.39 7.66
N ILE A 39 -10.67 1.02 8.79
CA ILE A 39 -9.88 2.26 8.79
C ILE A 39 -8.43 2.00 8.33
N ILE A 40 -7.82 0.87 8.71
CA ILE A 40 -6.49 0.48 8.23
C ILE A 40 -6.52 0.31 6.70
N TYR A 41 -7.50 -0.45 6.19
CA TYR A 41 -7.70 -0.62 4.74
C TYR A 41 -7.93 0.72 4.02
N LEU A 42 -8.79 1.59 4.57
CA LEU A 42 -9.06 2.91 4.01
C LEU A 42 -7.79 3.77 3.96
N ASN A 43 -6.98 3.78 5.01
CA ASN A 43 -5.70 4.50 5.03
C ASN A 43 -4.71 3.96 3.99
N CYS A 44 -4.64 2.64 3.78
CA CYS A 44 -3.83 2.07 2.70
C CYS A 44 -4.32 2.54 1.32
N VAL A 45 -5.63 2.50 1.06
CA VAL A 45 -6.21 2.98 -0.21
C VAL A 45 -5.96 4.49 -0.40
N GLN A 46 -6.08 5.28 0.67
CA GLN A 46 -5.77 6.71 0.62
C GLN A 46 -4.29 6.96 0.30
N ALA A 47 -3.37 6.23 0.92
CA ALA A 47 -1.94 6.30 0.60
C ALA A 47 -1.66 5.96 -0.87
N MET A 48 -2.27 4.88 -1.37
CA MET A 48 -2.16 4.49 -2.78
C MET A 48 -2.62 5.62 -3.71
N CYS A 49 -3.75 6.27 -3.41
CA CYS A 49 -4.24 7.42 -4.16
C CYS A 49 -3.27 8.60 -4.09
N GLN A 50 -2.77 8.92 -2.90
CA GLN A 50 -1.84 10.03 -2.65
C GLN A 50 -0.52 9.86 -3.41
N ILE A 51 0.06 8.65 -3.45
CA ILE A 51 1.24 8.35 -4.28
C ILE A 51 0.96 8.69 -5.76
N ASN A 52 -0.19 8.28 -6.28
CA ASN A 52 -0.54 8.53 -7.68
C ASN A 52 -0.83 10.01 -7.97
N LEU A 53 -1.24 10.77 -6.96
CA LEU A 53 -1.44 12.23 -7.01
C LEU A 53 -0.17 13.03 -6.69
N LYS A 54 0.97 12.37 -6.43
CA LYS A 54 2.24 12.99 -6.02
C LYS A 54 2.20 13.72 -4.67
N GLU A 55 1.32 13.27 -3.77
CA GLU A 55 1.13 13.79 -2.41
C GLU A 55 1.91 12.95 -1.39
N GLN A 56 3.24 12.96 -1.51
CA GLN A 56 4.12 11.99 -0.84
C GLN A 56 4.09 12.10 0.69
N LYS A 57 4.06 13.33 1.23
CA LYS A 57 4.04 13.55 2.68
C LYS A 57 2.75 13.03 3.30
N GLU A 58 1.65 13.25 2.61
CA GLU A 58 0.33 12.79 3.00
C GLU A 58 0.21 11.27 2.88
N ALA A 59 0.83 10.67 1.86
CA ALA A 59 0.91 9.22 1.71
C ALA A 59 1.67 8.56 2.87
N ILE A 60 2.80 9.13 3.27
CA ILE A 60 3.56 8.69 4.46
C ILE A 60 2.70 8.82 5.72
N HIS A 61 1.96 9.91 5.88
CA HIS A 61 1.07 10.09 7.03
C HIS A 61 -0.02 9.01 7.09
N SER A 62 -0.71 8.75 5.98
CA SER A 62 -1.75 7.72 5.89
C SER A 62 -1.20 6.32 6.21
N VAL A 63 -0.04 5.95 5.66
CA VAL A 63 0.59 4.65 5.98
C VAL A 63 0.99 4.55 7.45
N ASN A 64 1.56 5.60 8.03
CA ASN A 64 1.89 5.57 9.47
C ASN A 64 0.63 5.47 10.34
N SER A 65 -0.47 6.14 9.97
CA SER A 65 -1.74 6.03 10.69
C SER A 65 -2.29 4.60 10.65
N ALA A 66 -2.27 3.97 9.47
CA ALA A 66 -2.61 2.55 9.34
C ALA A 66 -1.69 1.66 10.17
N TRP A 67 -0.38 1.91 10.11
CA TRP A 67 0.64 1.09 10.77
C TRP A 67 0.49 1.10 12.29
N GLU A 68 0.38 2.29 12.90
CA GLU A 68 0.24 2.40 14.36
C GLU A 68 -1.06 1.74 14.86
N MET A 69 -2.12 1.77 14.05
CA MET A 69 -3.38 1.08 14.38
C MET A 69 -3.26 -0.44 14.26
N ALA A 70 -2.51 -0.94 13.28
CA ALA A 70 -2.30 -2.36 13.04
C ALA A 70 -1.26 -3.01 13.97
N ARG A 71 -0.30 -2.21 14.46
CA ARG A 71 0.90 -2.67 15.17
C ARG A 71 0.62 -3.50 16.44
N PRO A 72 -0.34 -3.15 17.32
CA PRO A 72 -0.59 -3.91 18.55
C PRO A 72 -0.97 -5.38 18.29
N ASP A 73 -1.75 -5.61 17.23
CA ASP A 73 -2.30 -6.92 16.89
C ASP A 73 -1.48 -7.66 15.82
N ARG A 74 -0.42 -7.02 15.29
CA ARG A 74 0.34 -7.49 14.11
C ARG A 74 -0.55 -7.79 12.89
N PHE A 75 -1.58 -6.97 12.71
CA PHE A 75 -2.52 -7.10 11.59
C PHE A 75 -1.92 -6.53 10.31
N TRP A 76 -1.10 -7.33 9.63
CA TRP A 76 -0.29 -6.88 8.50
C TRP A 76 -0.90 -7.11 7.11
N GLU A 77 -2.01 -7.84 7.05
CA GLU A 77 -2.68 -8.27 5.84
C GLU A 77 -2.92 -7.14 4.82
N PRO A 78 -3.40 -5.94 5.21
CA PRO A 78 -3.60 -4.86 4.24
C PRO A 78 -2.30 -4.38 3.59
N PHE A 79 -1.19 -4.39 4.33
CA PHE A 79 0.11 -3.97 3.83
C PHE A 79 0.72 -5.04 2.92
N ILE A 80 0.47 -6.32 3.23
CA ILE A 80 0.90 -7.46 2.41
C ILE A 80 0.12 -7.48 1.10
N GLU A 81 -1.20 -7.34 1.15
CA GLU A 81 -2.07 -7.33 -0.03
C GLU A 81 -1.75 -6.15 -0.97
N TYR A 82 -1.47 -4.98 -0.41
CA TYR A 82 -1.25 -3.75 -1.17
C TYR A 82 0.22 -3.34 -1.34
N HIS A 83 1.19 -4.18 -0.93
CA HIS A 83 2.62 -3.83 -0.95
C HIS A 83 3.07 -3.23 -2.29
N GLY A 84 2.66 -3.85 -3.41
CA GLY A 84 3.04 -3.39 -4.74
C GLY A 84 2.40 -2.05 -5.15
N LEU A 85 1.24 -1.72 -4.57
CA LEU A 85 0.54 -0.45 -4.82
C LEU A 85 1.04 0.67 -3.89
N LEU A 86 1.56 0.32 -2.72
CA LEU A 86 2.20 1.21 -1.75
C LEU A 86 3.62 1.62 -2.14
N GLN A 87 4.19 1.04 -3.20
CA GLN A 87 5.38 1.52 -3.94
C GLN A 87 6.57 1.90 -3.04
N GLY A 88 6.89 1.09 -2.03
CA GLY A 88 8.05 1.35 -1.17
C GLY A 88 7.77 2.17 0.09
N LEU A 89 6.52 2.59 0.34
CA LEU A 89 6.20 3.36 1.55
C LEU A 89 6.40 2.56 2.84
N LEU A 90 6.30 1.23 2.80
CA LEU A 90 6.58 0.38 3.97
C LEU A 90 8.06 0.44 4.36
N GLU A 91 8.95 0.52 3.37
CA GLU A 91 10.38 0.70 3.53
C GLU A 91 10.71 2.07 4.11
N VAL A 92 9.94 3.11 3.75
CA VAL A 92 10.09 4.45 4.33
C VAL A 92 9.60 4.47 5.78
N CYS A 93 8.38 3.96 6.02
CA CYS A 93 7.67 4.13 7.29
C CYS A 93 8.11 3.15 8.37
N VAL A 94 8.43 1.90 8.00
CA VAL A 94 8.67 0.81 8.95
C VAL A 94 10.16 0.46 9.03
N ARG A 95 10.83 0.19 7.90
CA ARG A 95 12.22 -0.34 7.91
C ARG A 95 13.20 0.55 8.67
N LYS A 96 13.06 1.88 8.59
CA LYS A 96 13.93 2.83 9.31
C LYS A 96 13.71 2.81 10.83
N LYS A 97 12.47 2.54 11.28
CA LYS A 97 12.09 2.56 12.69
C LYS A 97 12.25 1.20 13.35
N GLU A 98 11.86 0.14 12.66
CA GLU A 98 11.73 -1.22 13.17
C GLU A 98 12.26 -2.24 12.14
N PRO A 99 13.58 -2.32 11.94
CA PRO A 99 14.17 -3.15 10.87
C PRO A 99 13.85 -4.64 11.00
N GLU A 100 13.80 -5.18 12.23
CA GLU A 100 13.47 -6.59 12.46
C GLU A 100 12.00 -6.90 12.16
N ILE A 101 11.07 -5.99 12.49
CA ILE A 101 9.66 -6.13 12.13
C ILE A 101 9.49 -6.04 10.63
N TYR A 102 10.15 -5.08 9.98
CA TYR A 102 10.13 -4.98 8.52
C TYR A 102 10.66 -6.26 7.85
N LYS A 103 11.69 -6.90 8.41
CA LYS A 103 12.21 -8.16 7.88
C LYS A 103 11.19 -9.30 7.93
N GLN A 104 10.39 -9.37 9.00
CA GLN A 104 9.29 -10.34 9.11
C GLN A 104 8.21 -10.06 8.07
N LEU A 105 7.74 -8.81 8.01
CA LEU A 105 6.75 -8.35 7.03
C LEU A 105 7.21 -8.61 5.58
N ALA A 106 8.47 -8.32 5.26
CA ALA A 106 9.03 -8.56 3.93
C ALA A 106 9.02 -10.05 3.57
N GLY A 107 9.24 -10.94 4.54
CA GLY A 107 9.12 -12.39 4.34
C GLY A 107 7.69 -12.80 3.98
N GLU A 108 6.69 -12.23 4.66
CA GLU A 108 5.28 -12.48 4.36
C GLU A 108 4.87 -11.91 3.00
N ILE A 109 5.35 -10.72 2.64
CA ILE A 109 5.17 -10.15 1.30
C ILE A 109 5.75 -11.08 0.23
N ILE A 110 6.97 -11.61 0.42
CA ILE A 110 7.57 -12.55 -0.55
C ILE A 110 6.72 -13.82 -0.68
N SER A 111 6.25 -14.37 0.44
CA SER A 111 5.38 -15.55 0.46
C SER A 111 4.07 -15.31 -0.29
N PHE A 112 3.42 -14.16 -0.03
CA PHE A 112 2.21 -13.73 -0.70
C PHE A 112 2.44 -13.56 -2.20
N SER A 113 3.46 -12.79 -2.60
CA SER A 113 3.75 -12.50 -4.00
C SER A 113 4.06 -13.77 -4.80
N ARG A 114 4.81 -14.72 -4.23
CA ARG A 114 5.07 -16.02 -4.88
C ARG A 114 3.79 -16.83 -5.05
N SER A 115 2.92 -16.84 -4.04
CA SER A 115 1.63 -17.53 -4.10
C SER A 115 0.72 -16.91 -5.15
N TRP A 116 0.67 -15.57 -5.21
CA TRP A 116 -0.06 -14.82 -6.22
C TRP A 116 0.46 -15.16 -7.63
N MET A 117 1.78 -15.07 -7.83
CA MET A 117 2.42 -15.39 -9.12
C MET A 117 2.13 -16.82 -9.58
N LYS A 118 2.20 -17.81 -8.69
CA LYS A 118 1.88 -19.21 -9.00
C LYS A 118 0.46 -19.38 -9.55
N ILE A 119 -0.51 -18.65 -9.01
CA ILE A 119 -1.92 -18.73 -9.40
C ILE A 119 -2.20 -17.91 -10.66
N HIS A 120 -1.59 -16.73 -10.77
CA HIS A 120 -1.94 -15.73 -11.78
C HIS A 120 -1.07 -15.79 -13.03
N ASN A 121 0.25 -16.01 -12.93
CA ASN A 121 1.15 -16.01 -14.10
C ASN A 121 0.70 -16.94 -15.23
N PRO A 122 0.21 -18.17 -14.97
CA PRO A 122 -0.28 -19.06 -16.04
C PRO A 122 -1.47 -18.49 -16.84
N LYS A 123 -2.19 -17.51 -16.27
CA LYS A 123 -3.38 -16.88 -16.87
C LYS A 123 -3.07 -15.53 -17.53
N MET A 124 -1.85 -15.01 -17.36
CA MET A 124 -1.46 -13.67 -17.80
C MET A 124 -0.70 -13.73 -19.13
N GLN A 125 -0.86 -12.70 -19.97
CA GLN A 125 -0.11 -12.56 -21.23
C GLN A 125 1.38 -12.23 -20.99
N LYS A 126 1.71 -11.68 -19.82
CA LYS A 126 3.07 -11.39 -19.37
C LYS A 126 3.25 -11.87 -17.94
N THR A 127 4.36 -12.56 -17.70
CA THR A 127 4.71 -13.13 -16.40
C THR A 127 5.31 -12.07 -15.49
N VAL A 128 4.83 -11.98 -14.25
CA VAL A 128 5.49 -11.20 -13.20
C VAL A 128 6.68 -12.02 -12.68
N THR A 129 7.85 -11.39 -12.59
CA THR A 129 9.10 -12.02 -12.15
C THR A 129 9.13 -12.21 -10.63
N ASP A 130 9.65 -13.34 -10.16
CA ASP A 130 9.88 -13.66 -8.75
C ASP A 130 11.34 -13.39 -8.31
N LEU A 131 12.16 -12.84 -9.22
CA LEU A 131 13.57 -12.56 -8.97
C LEU A 131 13.81 -11.29 -8.16
N LEU A 132 12.82 -10.41 -8.04
CA LEU A 132 12.94 -9.13 -7.34
C LEU A 132 12.55 -9.27 -5.86
N SER A 133 13.38 -8.72 -4.99
CA SER A 133 12.98 -8.42 -3.61
C SER A 133 11.86 -7.36 -3.59
N PRO A 134 11.09 -7.24 -2.48
CA PRO A 134 10.07 -6.20 -2.36
C PRO A 134 10.63 -4.78 -2.61
N LEU A 135 11.85 -4.51 -2.16
CA LEU A 135 12.50 -3.22 -2.39
C LEU A 135 12.83 -2.99 -3.87
N GLU A 136 13.43 -3.98 -4.54
CA GLU A 136 13.76 -3.87 -5.97
C GLU A 136 12.49 -3.75 -6.82
N PHE A 137 11.43 -4.47 -6.45
CA PHE A 137 10.12 -4.33 -7.07
C PHE A 137 9.58 -2.91 -6.90
N SER A 138 9.62 -2.34 -5.68
CA SER A 138 9.21 -0.96 -5.42
C SER A 138 10.02 0.06 -6.24
N ILE A 139 11.34 -0.12 -6.35
CA ILE A 139 12.22 0.73 -7.17
C ILE A 139 11.84 0.64 -8.65
N ALA A 140 11.61 -0.57 -9.17
CA ALA A 140 11.21 -0.78 -10.56
C ALA A 140 9.87 -0.12 -10.86
N MET A 141 8.90 -0.23 -9.95
CA MET A 141 7.57 0.38 -10.08
C MET A 141 7.64 1.91 -10.08
N LEU A 142 8.48 2.51 -9.24
CA LEU A 142 8.71 3.96 -9.23
C LEU A 142 9.37 4.44 -10.52
N ALA A 143 10.38 3.72 -11.01
CA ALA A 143 11.06 4.05 -12.26
C ALA A 143 10.10 3.99 -13.47
N CYS A 144 9.20 3.01 -13.53
CA CYS A 144 8.16 2.93 -14.57
C CYS A 144 7.19 4.12 -14.61
N ARG A 145 7.12 4.90 -13.52
CA ARG A 145 6.18 6.04 -13.37
C ARG A 145 6.86 7.40 -13.48
N ASN A 146 8.09 7.45 -14.00
CA ASN A 146 8.90 8.65 -14.13
C ASN A 146 9.16 9.38 -12.80
N TRP A 147 9.12 8.67 -11.67
CA TRP A 147 9.60 9.20 -10.40
C TRP A 147 11.12 9.10 -10.34
N THR A 148 11.79 10.18 -9.95
CA THR A 148 13.22 10.10 -9.64
C THR A 148 13.42 9.58 -8.21
N ASN A 149 14.48 8.80 -7.98
CA ASN A 149 14.84 8.33 -6.63
C ASN A 149 14.99 9.50 -5.63
N GLN A 150 15.34 10.70 -6.08
CA GLN A 150 15.45 11.86 -5.20
C GLN A 150 14.10 12.41 -4.74
N GLU A 151 13.04 12.31 -5.54
CA GLU A 151 11.71 12.82 -5.19
C GLU A 151 11.01 11.93 -4.15
N PHE A 152 11.26 10.62 -4.18
CA PHE A 152 10.56 9.67 -3.29
C PHE A 152 11.23 9.51 -1.92
N TRP A 153 12.57 9.49 -1.87
CA TRP A 153 13.33 9.16 -0.65
C TRP A 153 13.79 10.37 0.18
N LYS A 154 13.68 11.61 -0.34
CA LYS A 154 14.07 12.85 0.37
C LYS A 154 12.93 13.55 1.13
N SER A 155 11.68 13.10 0.99
CA SER A 155 10.52 13.59 1.76
C SER A 155 10.46 12.96 3.14
#